data_AF-A0A924BWC3-F1
#
_entry.id   AF-A0A924BWC3-F1
#
_cell.length_a   1.000
_cell.length_b   1.000
_cell.length_c   1.000
_cell.angle_alpha   90.00
_cell.angle_beta   90.00
_cell.angle_gamma   90.00
#
_symmetry.space_group_name_H-M   'P 1'
#
loop_
_entity.id
_entity.type
_entity.pdbx_description
1 polymer ?
#
loop_
_entity_poly.entity_id
_entity_poly.type
_entity_poly.pdbx_seq_one_letter_code
_entity_poly.pdbx_strand_id
1 'polypeptide(L)'
;MYSPLIFSQNQLIDTTIVEEFDNNLNEWSEWQSDENGATLTNGNYNVENKTTEGRAYWQTFQVDLKSDYSIEMKLTQTAGTDNNGYGLIWGFEDWNNYNSFLITPNKYFYIGSSEAGTANEIQPDITNNNVKGIGEVNIIKIDWMIPGKNGRYRKTWDQK
;
A
#
# COMPACT_ATOMS: atom_id res chain seq x y z
N MET A 1 -30.13 -11.32 47.83
CA MET A 1 -30.37 -11.23 46.38
C MET A 1 -29.08 -10.74 45.76
N TYR A 2 -28.30 -11.61 45.11
CA TYR A 2 -27.02 -11.24 44.51
C TYR A 2 -27.25 -10.99 43.01
N SER A 3 -27.04 -9.75 42.58
CA SER A 3 -27.00 -9.40 41.16
C SER A 3 -25.62 -9.74 40.61
N PRO A 4 -25.47 -10.57 39.57
CA PRO A 4 -24.19 -10.69 38.89
C PRO A 4 -23.93 -9.43 38.06
N LEU A 5 -22.76 -8.83 38.27
CA LEU A 5 -22.16 -7.89 37.33
C LEU A 5 -21.68 -8.70 36.13
N ILE A 6 -22.31 -8.52 34.98
CA ILE A 6 -21.83 -9.08 33.71
C ILE A 6 -20.93 -8.01 33.08
N PHE A 7 -19.64 -8.30 33.00
CA PHE A 7 -18.70 -7.52 32.20
C PHE A 7 -18.51 -8.25 30.86
N SER A 8 -18.83 -7.58 29.76
CA SER A 8 -18.38 -7.99 28.42
C SER A 8 -17.10 -7.21 28.14
N GLN A 9 -15.94 -7.87 28.22
CA GLN A 9 -14.77 -7.37 27.50
C GLN A 9 -15.01 -7.68 26.02
N ASN A 10 -15.36 -6.66 25.23
CA ASN A 10 -15.06 -6.74 23.81
C ASN A 10 -13.54 -6.85 23.73
N GLN A 11 -13.01 -8.03 23.39
CA GLN A 11 -11.63 -8.10 22.93
C GLN A 11 -11.54 -7.13 21.76
N LEU A 12 -10.74 -6.08 21.92
CA LEU A 12 -10.24 -5.33 20.78
C LEU A 12 -9.47 -6.37 19.97
N ILE A 13 -10.06 -6.83 18.86
CA ILE A 13 -9.30 -7.55 17.86
C ILE A 13 -8.30 -6.52 17.37
N ASP A 14 -7.03 -6.71 17.74
CA ASP A 14 -5.95 -5.95 17.14
C ASP A 14 -5.89 -6.42 15.67
N THR A 15 -6.59 -5.70 14.80
CA THR A 15 -6.64 -5.97 13.35
C THR A 15 -5.41 -5.42 12.64
N THR A 16 -4.33 -5.14 13.38
CA THR A 16 -3.07 -4.69 12.81
C THR A 16 -2.34 -5.87 12.19
N ILE A 17 -2.10 -5.78 10.89
CA ILE A 17 -1.23 -6.70 10.17
C ILE A 17 0.11 -6.01 10.02
N VAL A 18 1.17 -6.66 10.50
CA VAL A 18 2.54 -6.19 10.37
C VAL A 18 3.32 -7.20 9.55
N GLU A 19 3.90 -6.74 8.46
CA GLU A 19 4.77 -7.51 7.58
C GLU A 19 6.15 -6.86 7.57
N GLU A 20 7.11 -7.47 8.26
CA GLU A 20 8.52 -7.04 8.29
C GLU A 20 9.39 -7.88 7.35
N PHE A 21 8.82 -8.88 6.67
CA PHE A 21 9.53 -9.80 5.77
C PHE A 21 10.71 -10.54 6.43
N ASP A 22 10.64 -10.77 7.74
CA ASP A 22 11.61 -11.60 8.49
C ASP A 22 11.47 -13.09 8.16
N ASN A 23 10.33 -13.48 7.62
CA ASN A 23 10.00 -14.81 7.14
C ASN A 23 8.90 -14.71 6.06
N ASN A 24 8.55 -15.84 5.45
CA ASN A 24 7.47 -15.90 4.45
C ASN A 24 6.18 -16.56 5.00
N LEU A 25 5.77 -16.25 6.24
CA LEU A 25 4.56 -16.83 6.84
C LEU A 25 3.27 -16.44 6.11
N ASN A 26 3.25 -15.27 5.47
CA ASN A 26 2.14 -14.79 4.66
C ASN A 26 2.20 -15.27 3.20
N GLU A 27 3.07 -16.22 2.87
CA GLU A 27 3.12 -16.87 1.55
C GLU A 27 3.22 -15.89 0.36
N TRP A 28 4.03 -14.84 0.52
CA TRP A 28 4.40 -13.97 -0.59
C TRP A 28 5.06 -14.79 -1.70
N SER A 29 4.62 -14.54 -2.93
CA SER A 29 5.13 -15.29 -4.09
C SER A 29 6.60 -14.98 -4.34
N GLU A 30 7.41 -16.02 -4.50
CA GLU A 30 8.83 -15.92 -4.82
C GLU A 30 9.14 -16.66 -6.13
N TRP A 31 9.82 -16.00 -7.05
CA TRP A 31 10.26 -16.58 -8.31
C TRP A 31 11.33 -15.71 -8.97
N GLN A 32 11.98 -16.26 -9.98
CA GLN A 32 12.95 -15.54 -10.77
C GLN A 32 12.85 -15.94 -12.24
N SER A 33 12.97 -14.94 -13.13
CA SER A 33 13.05 -15.11 -14.58
C SER A 33 13.93 -14.04 -15.21
N ASP A 34 14.18 -14.16 -16.51
CA ASP A 34 14.92 -13.14 -17.27
C ASP A 34 14.16 -11.81 -17.37
N GLU A 35 12.84 -11.82 -17.20
CA GLU A 35 11.97 -10.65 -17.38
C GLU A 35 11.58 -9.96 -16.06
N ASN A 36 11.41 -10.73 -14.99
CA ASN A 36 10.91 -10.24 -13.71
C ASN A 36 11.13 -11.29 -12.60
N GLY A 37 10.98 -10.85 -11.36
CA GLY A 37 11.13 -11.74 -10.20
C GLY A 37 10.65 -11.09 -8.92
N ALA A 38 10.49 -11.92 -7.90
CA ALA A 38 10.26 -11.50 -6.53
C ALA A 38 11.00 -12.43 -5.58
N THR A 39 11.68 -11.88 -4.58
CA THR A 39 12.45 -12.64 -3.60
C THR A 39 12.34 -12.03 -2.22
N LEU A 40 12.17 -12.86 -1.20
CA LEU A 40 12.21 -12.45 0.19
C LEU A 40 13.62 -12.67 0.72
N THR A 41 14.34 -11.58 1.02
CA THR A 41 15.70 -11.67 1.53
C THR A 41 16.05 -10.46 2.38
N ASN A 42 16.78 -10.70 3.48
CA ASN A 42 17.27 -9.68 4.40
C ASN A 42 16.19 -8.72 4.92
N GLY A 43 15.01 -9.23 5.31
CA GLY A 43 13.91 -8.38 5.82
C GLY A 43 13.26 -7.50 4.75
N ASN A 44 13.35 -7.89 3.48
CA ASN A 44 12.78 -7.15 2.36
C ASN A 44 12.12 -8.09 1.37
N TYR A 45 10.98 -7.67 0.82
CA TYR A 45 10.40 -8.26 -0.38
C TYR A 45 10.88 -7.48 -1.61
N ASN A 46 11.83 -8.08 -2.32
CA ASN A 46 12.52 -7.45 -3.43
C ASN A 46 11.83 -7.86 -4.72
N VAL A 47 11.28 -6.88 -5.44
CA VAL A 47 10.62 -7.08 -6.74
C VAL A 47 11.46 -6.47 -7.86
N GLU A 48 11.53 -7.17 -8.99
CA GLU A 48 12.18 -6.66 -10.19
C GLU A 48 11.28 -6.81 -11.41
N ASN A 49 11.30 -5.81 -12.27
CA ASN A 49 10.64 -5.83 -13.57
C ASN A 49 11.58 -5.25 -14.62
N LYS A 50 11.92 -6.07 -15.61
CA LYS A 50 12.83 -5.72 -16.72
C LYS A 50 12.07 -5.50 -18.02
N THR A 51 10.73 -5.54 -18.00
CA THR A 51 9.87 -5.26 -19.15
C THR A 51 9.33 -3.82 -19.10
N THR A 52 8.66 -3.41 -20.18
CA THR A 52 7.98 -2.11 -20.27
C THR A 52 6.57 -2.10 -19.69
N GLU A 53 6.02 -3.27 -19.39
CA GLU A 53 4.66 -3.41 -18.85
C GLU A 53 4.66 -3.20 -17.34
N GLY A 54 3.66 -2.50 -16.82
CA GLY A 54 3.47 -2.39 -15.37
C GLY A 54 3.26 -3.77 -14.74
N ARG A 55 3.87 -3.99 -13.57
CA ARG A 55 3.66 -5.19 -12.76
C ARG A 55 3.37 -4.83 -11.33
N ALA A 56 2.53 -5.63 -10.71
CA ALA A 56 2.20 -5.53 -9.30
C ALA A 56 2.28 -6.91 -8.66
N TYR A 57 2.54 -6.90 -7.36
CA TYR A 57 2.71 -8.07 -6.52
C TYR A 57 1.86 -7.83 -5.29
N TRP A 58 1.06 -8.81 -4.89
CA TRP A 58 0.05 -8.60 -3.85
C TRP A 58 -0.10 -9.84 -2.97
N GLN A 59 -0.59 -9.60 -1.76
CA GLN A 59 -1.13 -10.61 -0.87
C GLN A 59 -2.51 -10.16 -0.39
N THR A 60 -3.40 -11.11 -0.14
CA THR A 60 -4.74 -10.89 0.39
C THR A 60 -4.72 -11.04 1.89
N PHE A 61 -5.19 -10.01 2.59
CA PHE A 61 -5.40 -10.05 4.02
C PHE A 61 -6.88 -9.88 4.36
N GLN A 62 -7.32 -10.55 5.41
CA GLN A 62 -8.67 -10.38 5.95
C GLN A 62 -8.70 -9.13 6.84
N VAL A 63 -9.23 -8.03 6.31
CA VAL A 63 -9.36 -6.75 7.02
C VAL A 63 -10.81 -6.24 6.98
N ASP A 64 -11.22 -5.50 8.00
CA ASP A 64 -12.52 -4.84 8.01
C ASP A 64 -12.49 -3.55 7.18
N LEU A 65 -12.97 -3.63 5.94
CA LEU A 65 -13.10 -2.49 5.05
C LEU A 65 -14.29 -1.57 5.39
N LYS A 66 -15.09 -1.91 6.42
CA LYS A 66 -16.21 -1.10 6.92
C LYS A 66 -15.86 -0.28 8.16
N SER A 67 -14.57 -0.18 8.48
CA SER A 67 -14.04 0.75 9.48
C SER A 67 -13.02 1.71 8.84
N ASP A 68 -12.65 2.77 9.58
CA ASP A 68 -11.48 3.57 9.22
C ASP A 68 -10.24 2.68 9.27
N TYR A 69 -9.36 2.79 8.28
CA TYR A 69 -8.14 1.98 8.20
C TYR A 69 -6.95 2.80 7.73
N SER A 70 -5.75 2.31 8.05
CA SER A 70 -4.49 2.88 7.59
C SER A 70 -3.65 1.80 6.93
N ILE A 71 -2.96 2.15 5.85
CA ILE A 71 -1.93 1.31 5.23
C ILE A 71 -0.65 2.13 5.20
N GLU A 72 0.43 1.58 5.76
CA GLU A 72 1.76 2.20 5.75
C GLU A 72 2.75 1.24 5.10
N MET A 73 3.58 1.75 4.19
CA MET A 73 4.56 0.98 3.47
C MET A 73 5.88 1.75 3.38
N LYS A 74 6.97 1.07 3.73
CA LYS A 74 8.33 1.53 3.48
C LYS A 74 8.84 0.90 2.20
N LEU A 75 9.36 1.72 1.29
CA LEU A 75 9.83 1.27 -0.02
C LEU A 75 11.06 2.05 -0.48
N THR A 76 11.89 1.41 -1.28
CA THR A 76 13.07 2.03 -1.90
C THR A 76 13.17 1.52 -3.34
N GLN A 77 13.26 2.43 -4.31
CA GLN A 77 13.68 2.04 -5.65
C GLN A 77 15.21 1.93 -5.66
N THR A 78 15.74 0.73 -5.86
CA THR A 78 17.19 0.46 -5.78
C THR A 78 17.93 0.70 -7.09
N ALA A 79 17.24 0.59 -8.24
CA ALA A 79 17.78 0.79 -9.58
C ALA A 79 16.67 1.08 -10.61
N GLY A 80 17.06 1.30 -11.87
CA GLY A 80 16.13 1.51 -12.99
C GLY A 80 16.01 2.98 -13.39
N THR A 81 14.90 3.33 -14.02
CA THR A 81 14.64 4.70 -14.49
C THR A 81 14.01 5.56 -13.40
N ASP A 82 14.24 6.87 -13.46
CA ASP A 82 13.74 7.84 -12.49
C ASP A 82 12.34 8.38 -12.80
N ASN A 83 11.76 7.96 -13.92
CA ASN A 83 10.50 8.47 -14.45
C ASN A 83 9.37 7.41 -14.48
N ASN A 84 9.63 6.19 -13.99
CA ASN A 84 8.61 5.15 -13.84
C ASN A 84 8.04 5.16 -12.44
N GLY A 85 6.71 5.05 -12.33
CA GLY A 85 6.02 4.99 -11.05
C GLY A 85 6.25 3.66 -10.33
N TYR A 86 6.53 3.74 -9.03
CA TYR A 86 6.58 2.59 -8.14
C TYR A 86 5.83 2.94 -6.85
N GLY A 87 5.22 1.96 -6.19
CA GLY A 87 4.38 2.27 -5.05
C GLY A 87 3.46 1.15 -4.61
N LEU A 88 2.36 1.55 -4.00
CA LEU A 88 1.38 0.67 -3.39
C LEU A 88 0.15 0.53 -4.28
N ILE A 89 -0.35 -0.69 -4.42
CA ILE A 89 -1.72 -0.95 -4.85
C ILE A 89 -2.52 -1.55 -3.69
N TRP A 90 -3.83 -1.27 -3.64
CA TRP A 90 -4.71 -1.87 -2.63
C TRP A 90 -6.14 -2.00 -3.16
N GLY A 91 -6.93 -2.84 -2.49
CA GLY A 91 -8.29 -3.17 -2.97
C GLY A 91 -8.28 -3.82 -4.35
N PHE A 92 -7.23 -4.61 -4.65
CA PHE A 92 -7.06 -5.28 -5.93
C PHE A 92 -8.03 -6.46 -6.03
N GLU A 93 -8.98 -6.37 -6.96
CA GLU A 93 -9.84 -7.48 -7.38
C GLU A 93 -9.33 -8.07 -8.70
N ASP A 94 -8.96 -7.20 -9.64
CA ASP A 94 -8.31 -7.54 -10.90
C ASP A 94 -7.64 -6.28 -11.52
N TRP A 95 -7.06 -6.40 -12.71
CA TRP A 95 -6.45 -5.28 -13.43
C TRP A 95 -7.44 -4.19 -13.89
N ASN A 96 -8.74 -4.42 -13.74
CA ASN A 96 -9.79 -3.45 -14.00
C ASN A 96 -10.29 -2.76 -12.72
N ASN A 97 -9.91 -3.25 -11.54
CA ASN A 97 -10.45 -2.85 -10.25
C ASN A 97 -9.36 -2.86 -9.17
N TYR A 98 -8.73 -1.70 -8.95
CA TYR A 98 -7.72 -1.49 -7.91
C TYR A 98 -7.49 -0.01 -7.62
N ASN A 99 -6.89 0.30 -6.48
CA ASN A 99 -6.38 1.64 -6.18
C ASN A 99 -4.85 1.65 -6.23
N SER A 100 -4.26 2.80 -6.49
CA SER A 100 -2.81 2.98 -6.59
C SER A 100 -2.34 4.29 -5.99
N PHE A 101 -1.18 4.23 -5.34
CA PHE A 101 -0.40 5.39 -4.92
C PHE A 101 1.03 5.13 -5.35
N LEU A 102 1.43 5.81 -6.42
CA LEU A 102 2.74 5.70 -7.03
C LEU A 102 3.54 6.97 -6.78
N ILE A 103 4.85 6.80 -6.63
CA ILE A 103 5.85 7.88 -6.61
C ILE A 103 6.88 7.61 -7.70
N THR A 104 7.58 8.64 -8.13
CA THR A 104 8.71 8.51 -9.07
C THR A 104 9.96 9.14 -8.46
N PRO A 105 11.17 8.61 -8.72
CA PRO A 105 12.40 9.23 -8.20
C PRO A 105 12.62 10.68 -8.67
N ASN A 106 12.06 11.06 -9.83
CA ASN A 106 12.04 12.44 -10.31
C ASN A 106 10.95 13.32 -9.65
N LYS A 107 10.48 12.92 -8.46
CA LYS A 107 9.69 13.70 -7.49
C LYS A 107 8.22 13.93 -7.85
N TYR A 108 7.60 13.03 -8.59
CA TYR A 108 6.15 13.07 -8.78
C TYR A 108 5.48 12.06 -7.88
N PHE A 109 4.22 12.33 -7.56
CA PHE A 109 3.33 11.33 -7.01
C PHE A 109 1.99 11.34 -7.72
N TYR A 110 1.40 10.16 -7.80
CA TYR A 110 0.14 9.87 -8.47
C TYR A 110 -0.76 9.07 -7.52
N ILE A 111 -2.03 9.45 -7.44
CA ILE A 111 -3.05 8.67 -6.74
C ILE A 111 -4.22 8.48 -7.70
N GLY A 112 -4.61 7.23 -7.93
CA GLY A 112 -5.75 6.92 -8.78
C GLY A 112 -6.36 5.56 -8.49
N SER A 113 -7.47 5.28 -9.16
CA SER A 113 -8.13 3.98 -9.16
C SER A 113 -8.37 3.51 -10.60
N SER A 114 -8.50 2.20 -10.77
CA SER A 114 -9.13 1.59 -11.94
C SER A 114 -10.48 1.07 -11.47
N GLU A 115 -11.57 1.47 -12.13
CA GLU A 115 -12.93 1.00 -11.82
C GLU A 115 -13.58 0.52 -13.11
N ALA A 116 -13.90 -0.79 -13.18
CA ALA A 116 -14.36 -1.44 -14.41
C ALA A 116 -13.46 -1.13 -15.63
N GLY A 117 -12.14 -1.01 -15.42
CA GLY A 117 -11.13 -0.73 -16.44
C GLY A 117 -11.00 0.74 -16.80
N THR A 118 -11.77 1.62 -16.16
CA THR A 118 -11.65 3.07 -16.34
C THR A 118 -10.68 3.62 -15.31
N ALA A 119 -9.61 4.26 -15.79
CA ALA A 119 -8.67 4.97 -14.94
C ALA A 119 -9.29 6.26 -14.41
N ASN A 120 -9.34 6.41 -13.09
CA ASN A 120 -9.77 7.60 -12.39
C ASN A 120 -8.57 8.25 -11.70
N GLU A 121 -8.23 9.46 -12.12
CA GLU A 121 -7.21 10.26 -11.45
C GLU A 121 -7.81 10.95 -10.23
N ILE A 122 -7.41 10.52 -9.04
CA ILE A 122 -7.82 11.17 -7.78
C ILE A 122 -6.90 12.37 -7.51
N GLN A 123 -5.63 12.23 -7.87
CA GLN A 123 -4.63 13.29 -7.84
C GLN A 123 -3.68 13.11 -9.04
N PRO A 124 -3.65 14.06 -9.99
CA PRO A 124 -2.69 14.03 -11.09
C PRO A 124 -1.24 14.21 -10.58
N ASP A 125 -0.27 13.93 -11.44
CA ASP A 125 1.16 14.09 -11.18
C ASP A 125 1.49 15.48 -10.63
N ILE A 126 1.70 15.55 -9.32
CA ILE A 126 2.15 16.75 -8.63
C ILE A 126 3.61 16.55 -8.22
N THR A 127 4.44 17.53 -8.54
CA THR A 127 5.80 17.59 -8.01
C THR A 127 5.76 17.74 -6.48
N ASN A 128 6.42 16.83 -5.77
CA ASN A 128 6.53 16.84 -4.32
C ASN A 128 7.99 16.64 -3.91
N ASN A 129 8.58 17.68 -3.31
CA ASN A 129 9.98 17.68 -2.88
C ASN A 129 10.31 16.70 -1.75
N ASN A 130 9.29 16.11 -1.12
CA ASN A 130 9.49 15.09 -0.08
C ASN A 130 9.75 13.70 -0.66
N VAL A 131 9.36 13.45 -1.92
CA VAL A 131 9.65 12.19 -2.62
C VAL A 131 11.16 12.08 -2.80
N LYS A 132 11.71 10.96 -2.33
CA LYS A 132 13.15 10.67 -2.36
C LYS A 132 13.54 9.92 -3.62
N GLY A 133 14.79 10.10 -4.03
CA GLY A 133 15.33 9.53 -5.26
C GLY A 133 15.67 8.04 -5.15
N ILE A 134 16.32 7.53 -6.20
CA ILE A 134 16.83 6.15 -6.25
C ILE A 134 17.82 5.93 -5.10
N GLY A 135 17.69 4.79 -4.42
CA GLY A 135 18.53 4.40 -3.28
C GLY A 135 18.11 5.04 -1.95
N GLU A 136 17.14 5.94 -1.95
CA GLU A 136 16.63 6.57 -0.74
C GLU A 136 15.29 5.96 -0.31
N VAL A 137 15.10 5.86 1.01
CA VAL A 137 13.87 5.30 1.59
C VAL A 137 12.73 6.30 1.49
N ASN A 138 11.61 5.85 0.94
CA ASN A 138 10.32 6.52 1.01
C ASN A 138 9.40 5.79 1.99
N ILE A 139 8.46 6.53 2.59
CA ILE A 139 7.36 5.98 3.39
C ILE A 139 6.06 6.50 2.78
N ILE A 140 5.20 5.60 2.34
CA ILE A 140 3.87 5.91 1.85
C ILE A 140 2.87 5.51 2.94
N LYS A 141 1.97 6.43 3.29
CA LYS A 141 0.88 6.18 4.22
C LYS A 141 -0.44 6.60 3.62
N ILE A 142 -1.46 5.76 3.79
CA ILE A 142 -2.83 6.00 3.34
C ILE A 142 -3.73 5.88 4.55
N ASP A 143 -4.47 6.94 4.85
CA ASP A 143 -5.54 6.92 5.85
C ASP A 143 -6.88 6.99 5.13
N TRP A 144 -7.66 5.91 5.23
CA TRP A 144 -9.01 5.83 4.69
C TRP A 144 -10.03 6.01 5.80
N MET A 145 -10.95 6.96 5.60
CA MET A 145 -12.01 7.26 6.56
C MET A 145 -13.38 7.03 5.92
N ILE A 146 -14.29 6.40 6.66
CA ILE A 146 -15.64 6.13 6.17
C ILE A 146 -16.47 7.42 6.20
N PRO A 147 -17.09 7.80 5.07
CA PRO A 147 -18.00 8.94 5.04
C PRO A 147 -19.23 8.67 5.93
N GLY A 148 -19.46 9.48 6.97
CA GLY A 148 -20.71 9.36 7.73
C GLY A 148 -20.74 9.83 9.19
N LYS A 149 -19.61 10.16 9.82
CA LYS A 149 -19.61 10.90 11.10
C LYS A 149 -19.13 12.32 10.86
N ASN A 150 -20.05 13.18 10.42
CA ASN A 150 -19.84 14.58 10.05
C ASN A 150 -18.85 14.77 8.89
N GLY A 151 -19.39 14.62 7.67
CA GLY A 151 -18.68 14.77 6.41
C GLY A 151 -17.85 16.05 6.31
N ARG A 152 -16.54 15.87 6.46
CA ARG A 152 -15.49 16.69 5.86
C ARG A 152 -14.38 15.74 5.46
N TYR A 153 -14.07 15.67 4.17
CA TYR A 153 -12.82 15.06 3.73
C TYR A 153 -11.68 15.80 4.42
N ARG A 154 -10.94 15.12 5.29
CA ARG A 154 -9.71 15.64 5.87
C ARG A 154 -8.58 14.72 5.42
N LYS A 155 -7.99 15.00 4.25
CA LYS A 155 -6.69 14.42 3.89
C LYS A 155 -5.65 15.05 4.82
N THR A 156 -5.47 14.49 6.01
CA THR A 156 -4.36 14.87 6.90
C THR A 156 -3.14 14.05 6.49
N TRP A 157 -2.09 14.73 6.03
CA TRP A 157 -0.77 14.14 5.87
C TRP A 157 0.06 14.55 7.07
N ASP A 158 0.50 13.57 7.86
CA ASP A 158 1.62 13.72 8.78
C ASP A 158 2.71 12.77 8.29
N GLN A 159 3.80 13.35 7.79
CA GLN A 159 5.09 12.66 7.66
C GLN A 159 6.04 13.36 8.63
N LYS A 160 6.54 12.62 9.62
CA LYS A 160 7.62 13.07 10.50
C LYS A 160 8.95 13.04 9.77
#